data_AF-A0A8D8CD84-F1
#
_entry.id   AF-A0A8D8CD84-F1
#
_cell.length_a   1.000
_cell.length_b   1.000
_cell.length_c   1.000
_cell.angle_alpha   90.00
_cell.angle_beta   90.00
_cell.angle_gamma   90.00
#
_symmetry.space_group_name_H-M   'P 1'
#
loop_
_entity.id
_entity.type
_entity.pdbx_description
1 polymer ?
#
loop_
_entity_poly.entity_id
_entity_poly.type
_entity_poly.pdbx_seq_one_letter_code
_entity_poly.pdbx_strand_id
1 'polypeptide(L)'
;SREDWDEIIEEMALPKRCVNNEIALKQIYIRFLDKYEKVNFHGEEKDPTEEEDDEKRHNRRWSARMLHSVPAVYNHQQHYVPELMRGQLGMSCELYKHSEYDKLILSLLSPLPNEQDFSINVCTLMSNESKHTLKVDRCPKLITVLLAHAGVFNHFSLRDMFDEYYANIRKNSLHRFWKDC
;
A
#
# COMPACT_ATOMS: atom_id res chain seq x y z
N SER A 1 -40.67 -5.85 -0.55
CA SER A 1 -40.10 -5.29 0.68
C SER A 1 -39.64 -3.89 0.44
N ARG A 2 -39.87 -3.00 1.40
CA ARG A 2 -39.18 -1.70 1.46
C ARG A 2 -37.71 -2.04 1.73
N GLU A 3 -36.79 -1.50 0.93
CA GLU A 3 -35.38 -1.81 1.09
C GLU A 3 -34.79 -0.82 2.09
N ASP A 4 -34.64 -1.22 3.35
CA ASP A 4 -34.25 -0.34 4.47
C ASP A 4 -32.73 -0.04 4.50
N TRP A 5 -32.16 0.34 3.35
CA TRP A 5 -30.73 0.64 3.20
C TRP A 5 -30.30 1.88 3.97
N ASP A 6 -31.23 2.82 4.22
CA ASP A 6 -30.97 4.03 5.00
C ASP A 6 -30.57 3.69 6.44
N GLU A 7 -31.19 2.68 7.06
CA GLU A 7 -30.85 2.22 8.42
C GLU A 7 -29.45 1.59 8.47
N ILE A 8 -29.10 0.81 7.45
CA ILE A 8 -27.76 0.20 7.32
C ILE A 8 -26.69 1.28 7.13
N ILE A 9 -26.99 2.34 6.38
CA ILE A 9 -26.07 3.47 6.18
C ILE A 9 -25.80 4.20 7.51
N GLU A 10 -26.83 4.38 8.34
CA GLU A 10 -26.70 5.00 9.66
C GLU A 10 -25.83 4.15 10.60
N GLU A 11 -26.05 2.84 10.65
CA GLU A 11 -25.28 1.89 11.46
C GLU A 11 -23.81 1.74 10.99
N MET A 12 -23.56 1.79 9.69
CA MET A 12 -22.20 1.65 9.12
C MET A 12 -21.29 2.86 9.40
N ALA A 13 -21.82 3.94 9.98
CA ALA A 13 -21.08 5.16 10.32
C ALA A 13 -20.23 5.73 9.16
N LEU A 14 -20.74 5.62 7.92
CA LEU A 14 -20.03 6.10 6.74
C LEU A 14 -19.84 7.63 6.78
N PRO A 15 -18.72 8.17 6.25
CA PRO A 15 -18.51 9.61 6.24
C PRO A 15 -19.66 10.36 5.54
N LYS A 16 -20.16 11.45 6.15
CA LYS A 16 -21.29 12.26 5.66
C LYS A 16 -21.13 12.83 4.23
N ARG A 17 -19.94 12.74 3.64
CA ARG A 17 -19.62 13.20 2.27
C ARG A 17 -19.47 12.05 1.26
N CYS A 18 -19.92 10.84 1.60
CA CYS A 18 -19.91 9.70 0.68
C CYS A 18 -21.07 9.80 -0.31
N VAL A 19 -20.80 10.31 -1.51
CA VAL A 19 -21.78 10.39 -2.60
C VAL A 19 -22.10 8.98 -3.11
N ASN A 20 -23.38 8.67 -3.35
CA ASN A 20 -23.86 7.37 -3.83
C ASN A 20 -23.53 6.17 -2.91
N ASN A 21 -23.45 6.41 -1.60
CA ASN A 21 -23.22 5.37 -0.58
C ASN A 21 -24.24 4.21 -0.65
N GLU A 22 -25.52 4.49 -0.88
CA GLU A 22 -26.57 3.47 -1.03
C GLU A 22 -26.27 2.51 -2.21
N ILE A 23 -25.91 3.07 -3.36
CA ILE A 23 -25.60 2.29 -4.58
C ILE A 23 -24.32 1.46 -4.36
N ALA A 24 -23.30 2.06 -3.74
CA ALA A 24 -22.05 1.36 -3.42
C ALA A 24 -22.29 0.19 -2.47
N LEU A 25 -23.06 0.40 -1.40
CA LEU A 25 -23.42 -0.65 -0.45
C LEU A 25 -24.23 -1.77 -1.11
N LYS A 26 -25.24 -1.42 -1.92
CA LYS A 26 -26.00 -2.40 -2.72
C LYS A 26 -25.09 -3.23 -3.60
N GLN A 27 -24.15 -2.59 -4.30
CA GLN A 27 -23.20 -3.31 -5.17
C GLN A 27 -22.27 -4.22 -4.38
N ILE A 28 -21.75 -3.79 -3.24
CA ILE A 28 -20.90 -4.62 -2.37
C ILE A 28 -21.69 -5.82 -1.83
N TYR A 29 -22.92 -5.59 -1.35
CA TYR A 29 -23.80 -6.64 -0.85
C TYR A 29 -24.09 -7.69 -1.93
N ILE A 30 -24.58 -7.25 -3.09
CA ILE A 30 -24.91 -8.13 -4.24
C ILE A 30 -23.69 -8.94 -4.69
N ARG A 31 -22.50 -8.32 -4.65
CA ARG A 31 -21.27 -8.92 -5.16
C ARG A 31 -20.64 -9.92 -4.20
N PHE A 32 -20.68 -9.67 -2.90
CA PHE A 32 -19.94 -10.46 -1.92
C PHE A 32 -20.81 -11.24 -0.93
N LEU A 33 -21.99 -10.72 -0.57
CA LEU A 33 -22.81 -11.24 0.53
C LEU A 33 -24.05 -11.98 0.04
N ASP A 34 -24.74 -11.50 -1.00
CA ASP A 34 -26.00 -12.09 -1.48
C ASP A 34 -25.89 -13.60 -1.78
N LYS A 35 -24.84 -14.02 -2.49
CA LYS A 35 -24.58 -15.45 -2.76
C LYS A 35 -24.23 -16.23 -1.49
N TYR A 36 -23.41 -15.65 -0.63
CA TYR A 36 -23.00 -16.29 0.62
C TYR A 36 -24.21 -16.53 1.53
N GLU A 37 -25.09 -15.54 1.68
CA GLU A 37 -26.26 -15.64 2.55
C GLU A 37 -27.29 -16.65 2.02
N LYS A 38 -27.51 -16.67 0.70
CA LYS A 38 -28.38 -17.65 0.06
C LYS A 38 -28.01 -19.09 0.36
N VAL A 39 -26.71 -19.41 0.28
CA VAL A 39 -26.18 -20.76 0.57
C VAL A 39 -26.18 -21.07 2.06
N ASN A 40 -25.74 -20.13 2.91
CA ASN A 40 -25.49 -20.42 4.33
C ASN A 40 -26.69 -20.18 5.25
N PHE A 41 -27.63 -19.31 4.87
CA PHE A 41 -28.76 -18.93 5.72
C PHE A 41 -30.13 -19.19 5.07
N HIS A 42 -30.22 -19.25 3.73
CA HIS A 42 -31.49 -19.50 3.03
C HIS A 42 -31.62 -20.91 2.44
N GLY A 43 -30.63 -21.78 2.65
CA GLY A 43 -30.69 -23.20 2.28
C GLY A 43 -30.70 -23.46 0.77
N GLU A 44 -30.26 -22.52 -0.05
CA GLU A 44 -30.03 -22.76 -1.48
C GLU A 44 -28.85 -23.74 -1.66
N GLU A 45 -29.04 -24.80 -2.46
CA GLU A 45 -27.97 -25.76 -2.76
C GLU A 45 -26.83 -25.04 -3.50
N LYS A 46 -25.58 -25.34 -3.10
CA LYS A 46 -24.39 -24.87 -3.82
C LYS A 46 -24.43 -25.46 -5.23
N ASP A 47 -24.74 -24.64 -6.24
CA ASP A 47 -24.84 -25.08 -7.63
C ASP A 47 -23.51 -25.76 -8.07
N PRO A 48 -23.49 -27.08 -8.30
CA PRO A 48 -22.27 -27.82 -8.66
C PRO A 48 -21.73 -27.42 -10.04
N THR A 49 -22.56 -26.76 -10.86
CA THR A 49 -22.24 -26.42 -12.25
C THR A 49 -21.32 -25.22 -12.41
N GLU A 50 -20.96 -24.53 -11.32
CA GLU A 50 -20.11 -23.33 -11.37
C GLU A 50 -18.60 -23.63 -11.24
N GLU A 51 -18.22 -24.87 -10.94
CA GLU A 51 -16.80 -25.28 -10.93
C GLU A 51 -16.29 -25.73 -12.32
N GLU A 52 -17.15 -25.95 -13.33
CA GLU A 52 -16.74 -26.65 -14.56
C GLU A 52 -17.13 -26.10 -15.95
N ASP A 53 -17.92 -25.02 -16.16
CA ASP A 53 -18.28 -24.66 -17.56
C ASP A 53 -18.45 -23.16 -17.84
N ASP A 54 -17.33 -22.47 -18.08
CA ASP A 54 -17.27 -21.03 -18.41
C ASP A 54 -17.74 -20.67 -19.84
N GLU A 55 -17.86 -21.62 -20.77
CA GLU A 55 -17.98 -21.26 -22.21
C GLU A 55 -19.40 -21.31 -22.82
N LYS A 56 -20.41 -21.94 -22.22
CA LYS A 56 -21.64 -22.32 -22.98
C LYS A 56 -22.94 -21.56 -22.72
N ARG A 57 -22.98 -20.53 -21.87
CA ARG A 57 -24.24 -19.81 -21.53
C ARG A 57 -24.21 -18.30 -21.83
N HIS A 58 -23.67 -17.90 -22.97
CA HIS A 58 -23.16 -16.53 -23.16
C HIS A 58 -24.17 -15.38 -23.35
N ASN A 59 -25.43 -15.58 -23.83
CA ASN A 59 -26.12 -14.43 -24.47
C ASN A 59 -27.35 -13.77 -23.80
N ARG A 60 -27.75 -14.11 -22.56
CA ARG A 60 -28.85 -13.34 -21.88
C ARG A 60 -28.63 -12.98 -20.41
N ARG A 61 -27.58 -13.48 -19.77
CA ARG A 61 -27.29 -13.29 -18.33
C ARG A 61 -26.05 -12.45 -18.03
N TRP A 62 -25.50 -11.76 -19.04
CA TRP A 62 -24.25 -10.99 -18.91
C TRP A 62 -24.35 -9.91 -17.81
N SER A 63 -25.45 -9.16 -17.74
CA SER A 63 -25.58 -8.03 -16.81
C SER A 63 -25.65 -8.45 -15.33
N ALA A 64 -26.36 -9.52 -15.01
CA ALA A 64 -26.43 -10.04 -13.65
C ALA A 64 -25.11 -10.69 -13.23
N ARG A 65 -24.44 -11.44 -14.12
CA ARG A 65 -23.13 -12.03 -13.83
C ARG A 65 -22.05 -10.97 -13.57
N MET A 66 -22.10 -9.81 -14.21
CA MET A 66 -21.14 -8.74 -13.95
C MET A 66 -21.31 -8.10 -12.56
N LEU A 67 -22.55 -8.04 -12.05
CA LEU A 67 -22.84 -7.54 -10.71
C LEU A 67 -22.42 -8.53 -9.62
N HIS A 68 -22.52 -9.83 -9.89
CA HIS A 68 -22.16 -10.90 -8.95
C HIS A 68 -20.73 -11.44 -9.12
N SER A 69 -19.98 -11.02 -10.15
CA SER A 69 -18.62 -11.52 -10.36
C SER A 69 -17.62 -10.83 -9.43
N VAL A 70 -17.06 -11.59 -8.50
CA VAL A 70 -15.93 -11.14 -7.67
C VAL A 70 -14.65 -11.38 -8.45
N PRO A 71 -13.82 -10.35 -8.72
CA PRO A 71 -12.51 -10.56 -9.30
C PRO A 71 -11.68 -11.35 -8.30
N ALA A 72 -11.25 -12.56 -8.67
CA ALA A 72 -10.37 -13.38 -7.84
C ALA A 72 -8.97 -12.76 -7.67
N VAL A 73 -8.63 -11.78 -8.50
CA VAL A 73 -7.37 -11.06 -8.48
C VAL A 73 -7.64 -9.56 -8.46
N TYR A 74 -6.90 -8.85 -7.62
CA TYR A 74 -6.95 -7.40 -7.57
C TYR A 74 -6.42 -6.78 -8.86
N ASN A 75 -7.23 -5.93 -9.50
CA ASN A 75 -6.78 -5.21 -10.69
C ASN A 75 -5.88 -4.04 -10.28
N HIS A 76 -4.56 -4.24 -10.28
CA HIS A 76 -3.61 -3.17 -9.98
C HIS A 76 -3.65 -2.01 -11.01
N GLN A 77 -4.08 -2.28 -12.25
CA GLN A 77 -4.13 -1.27 -13.31
C GLN A 77 -5.21 -0.19 -13.06
N GLN A 78 -6.22 -0.46 -12.23
CA GLN A 78 -7.26 0.52 -11.93
C GLN A 78 -6.71 1.77 -11.20
N HIS A 79 -5.53 1.66 -10.59
CA HIS A 79 -4.83 2.76 -9.91
C HIS A 79 -3.87 3.51 -10.81
N TYR A 80 -3.64 3.01 -12.04
CA TYR A 80 -2.75 3.67 -12.97
C TYR A 80 -3.47 4.84 -13.64
N VAL A 81 -3.08 6.06 -13.26
CA VAL A 81 -3.52 7.27 -13.93
C VAL A 81 -2.40 7.80 -14.82
N PRO A 82 -2.62 8.02 -16.13
CA PRO A 82 -1.60 8.56 -17.03
C PRO A 82 -1.10 9.94 -16.61
N GLU A 83 0.19 10.23 -16.81
CA GLU A 83 0.82 11.49 -16.39
C GLU A 83 0.12 12.74 -16.96
N LEU A 84 -0.33 12.70 -18.22
CA LEU A 84 -1.08 13.79 -18.85
C LEU A 84 -2.36 14.12 -18.08
N MET A 85 -3.11 13.09 -17.69
CA MET A 85 -4.35 13.24 -16.93
C MET A 85 -4.08 13.71 -15.50
N ARG A 86 -2.96 13.28 -14.93
CA ARG A 86 -2.50 13.74 -13.60
C ARG A 86 -2.19 15.24 -13.61
N GLY A 87 -1.47 15.72 -14.62
CA GLY A 87 -1.22 17.16 -14.79
C GLY A 87 -2.49 17.98 -14.94
N GLN A 88 -3.45 17.52 -15.75
CA GLN A 88 -4.73 18.20 -15.95
C GLN A 88 -5.59 18.28 -14.69
N LEU A 89 -5.52 17.25 -13.84
CA LEU A 89 -6.29 17.16 -12.59
C LEU A 89 -5.52 17.71 -11.37
N GLY A 90 -4.35 18.33 -11.57
CA GLY A 90 -3.53 18.86 -10.48
C GLY A 90 -2.95 17.80 -9.54
N MET A 91 -2.85 16.55 -10.00
CA MET A 91 -2.19 15.48 -9.26
C MET A 91 -0.66 15.56 -9.42
N SER A 92 0.08 15.09 -8.41
CA SER A 92 1.55 15.16 -8.40
C SER A 92 2.21 14.37 -9.52
N CYS A 93 2.75 14.98 -10.57
CA CYS A 93 3.46 14.27 -11.64
C CYS A 93 4.78 13.60 -11.18
N GLU A 94 5.29 13.98 -10.02
CA GLU A 94 6.49 13.39 -9.42
C GLU A 94 6.17 12.04 -8.75
N LEU A 95 6.03 11.00 -9.57
CA LEU A 95 5.86 9.64 -9.08
C LEU A 95 7.18 9.04 -8.62
N TYR A 96 7.05 8.14 -7.65
CA TYR A 96 8.16 7.28 -7.24
C TYR A 96 8.69 6.49 -8.45
N LYS A 97 10.01 6.54 -8.62
CA LYS A 97 10.75 5.80 -9.63
C LYS A 97 11.60 4.76 -8.90
N HIS A 98 11.53 3.52 -9.37
CA HIS A 98 12.34 2.45 -8.81
C HIS A 98 13.83 2.78 -8.92
N SER A 99 14.55 2.58 -7.83
CA SER A 99 16.00 2.76 -7.71
C SER A 99 16.65 1.43 -7.35
N GLU A 100 17.82 1.16 -7.92
CA GLU A 100 18.65 0.01 -7.55
C GLU A 100 19.05 0.04 -6.06
N TYR A 101 18.99 1.22 -5.43
CA TYR A 101 19.28 1.43 -4.01
C TYR A 101 18.07 1.26 -3.08
N ASP A 102 16.87 0.98 -3.58
CA ASP A 102 15.67 0.94 -2.74
C ASP A 102 15.76 -0.07 -1.60
N LYS A 103 16.26 -1.27 -1.89
CA LYS A 103 16.43 -2.32 -0.86
C LYS A 103 17.46 -1.89 0.19
N LEU A 104 18.54 -1.24 -0.24
CA LEU A 104 19.57 -0.73 0.66
C LEU A 104 19.01 0.41 1.54
N ILE A 105 18.23 1.31 0.96
CA ILE A 105 17.57 2.39 1.69
C ILE A 105 16.57 1.84 2.70
N LEU A 106 15.78 0.83 2.32
CA LEU A 106 14.85 0.17 3.24
C LEU A 106 15.58 -0.54 4.37
N SER A 107 16.72 -1.15 4.10
CA SER A 107 17.55 -1.80 5.12
C SER A 107 18.21 -0.77 6.07
N LEU A 108 18.63 0.40 5.57
CA LEU A 108 19.05 1.54 6.42
C LEU A 108 17.90 2.12 7.26
N LEU A 109 16.72 2.28 6.67
CA LEU A 109 15.52 2.79 7.35
C LEU A 109 14.85 1.74 8.23
N SER A 110 15.29 0.48 8.21
CA SER A 110 14.74 -0.57 9.04
C SER A 110 15.07 -0.30 10.51
N PRO A 111 14.15 -0.54 11.46
CA PRO A 111 14.46 -0.46 12.89
C PRO A 111 15.42 -1.56 13.36
N LEU A 112 15.70 -2.57 12.53
CA LEU A 112 16.47 -3.74 12.91
C LEU A 112 17.98 -3.43 12.89
N PRO A 113 18.70 -3.58 14.02
CA PRO A 113 20.11 -3.25 14.07
C PRO A 113 20.97 -3.98 13.05
N ASN A 114 20.70 -5.28 12.84
CA ASN A 114 21.44 -6.11 11.89
C ASN A 114 21.32 -5.62 10.44
N GLU A 115 20.15 -5.11 10.05
CA GLU A 115 19.90 -4.57 8.69
C GLU A 115 20.66 -3.26 8.48
N GLN A 116 20.65 -2.39 9.49
CA GLN A 116 21.41 -1.14 9.45
C GLN A 116 22.91 -1.41 9.38
N ASP A 117 23.44 -2.34 10.18
CA ASP A 117 24.86 -2.71 10.17
C ASP A 117 25.26 -3.33 8.82
N PHE A 118 24.44 -4.25 8.28
CA PHE A 118 24.61 -4.80 6.94
C PHE A 118 24.69 -3.68 5.89
N SER A 119 23.74 -2.75 5.94
CA SER A 119 23.66 -1.65 4.97
C SER A 119 24.85 -0.68 5.05
N ILE A 120 25.31 -0.35 6.25
CA ILE A 120 26.48 0.51 6.46
C ILE A 120 27.74 -0.16 5.91
N ASN A 121 27.90 -1.47 6.14
CA ASN A 121 29.02 -2.23 5.59
C ASN A 121 28.98 -2.28 4.05
N VAL A 122 27.80 -2.49 3.48
CA VAL A 122 27.59 -2.47 2.01
C VAL A 122 27.90 -1.08 1.44
N CYS A 123 27.46 -0.01 2.09
CA CYS A 123 27.80 1.35 1.68
C CYS A 123 29.31 1.58 1.72
N THR A 124 29.98 1.15 2.80
CA THR A 124 31.43 1.29 2.98
C THR A 124 32.21 0.55 1.88
N LEU A 125 31.80 -0.68 1.54
CA LEU A 125 32.42 -1.47 0.47
C LEU A 125 32.26 -0.78 -0.89
N MET A 126 31.05 -0.35 -1.22
CA MET A 126 30.76 0.34 -2.48
C MET A 126 31.34 1.76 -2.55
N SER A 127 31.70 2.38 -1.43
CA SER A 127 32.45 3.64 -1.40
C SER A 127 33.92 3.46 -1.79
N ASN A 128 34.49 2.26 -1.63
CA ASN A 128 35.91 1.99 -1.85
C ASN A 128 36.19 1.35 -3.22
N GLU A 129 35.30 0.50 -3.73
CA GLU A 129 35.56 -0.23 -4.98
C GLU A 129 35.34 0.59 -6.27
N SER A 130 36.28 0.45 -7.22
CA SER A 130 36.26 1.15 -8.52
C SER A 130 35.28 0.58 -9.55
N LYS A 131 34.76 -0.65 -9.35
CA LYS A 131 33.82 -1.30 -10.27
C LYS A 131 32.35 -1.07 -9.90
N HIS A 132 32.05 -0.98 -8.60
CA HIS A 132 30.69 -0.81 -8.06
C HIS A 132 30.63 0.39 -7.13
N THR A 133 31.02 1.56 -7.64
CA THR A 133 31.01 2.80 -6.86
C THR A 133 29.58 3.26 -6.59
N LEU A 134 29.32 3.71 -5.35
CA LEU A 134 28.07 4.37 -4.98
C LEU A 134 27.78 5.58 -5.88
N LYS A 135 26.74 5.48 -6.71
CA LYS A 135 26.27 6.54 -7.60
C LYS A 135 25.30 7.46 -6.87
N VAL A 136 25.87 8.29 -6.00
CA VAL A 136 25.15 9.22 -5.14
C VAL A 136 24.30 10.22 -5.95
N ASP A 137 24.78 10.60 -7.13
CA ASP A 137 24.08 11.45 -8.10
C ASP A 137 22.71 10.86 -8.52
N ARG A 138 22.62 9.54 -8.64
CA ARG A 138 21.40 8.84 -9.05
C ARG A 138 20.39 8.67 -7.93
N CYS A 139 20.83 8.74 -6.67
CA CYS A 139 19.94 8.57 -5.52
C CYS A 139 20.38 9.44 -4.33
N PRO A 140 20.08 10.76 -4.37
CA PRO A 140 20.42 11.67 -3.28
C PRO A 140 19.75 11.29 -1.96
N LYS A 141 18.61 10.57 -2.01
CA LYS A 141 17.92 10.04 -0.83
C LYS A 141 18.82 9.14 0.02
N LEU A 142 19.74 8.40 -0.58
CA LEU A 142 20.67 7.54 0.17
C LEU A 142 21.53 8.36 1.13
N ILE A 143 22.04 9.52 0.70
CA ILE A 143 22.83 10.42 1.55
C ILE A 143 21.98 10.99 2.67
N THR A 144 20.76 11.41 2.37
CA THR A 144 19.82 11.90 3.39
C THR A 144 19.62 10.88 4.50
N VAL A 145 19.47 9.60 4.17
CA VAL A 145 19.30 8.53 5.16
C VAL A 145 20.60 8.26 5.92
N LEU A 146 21.76 8.22 5.26
CA LEU A 146 23.05 8.07 5.93
C LEU A 146 23.34 9.22 6.92
N LEU A 147 23.01 10.45 6.54
CA LEU A 147 23.11 11.62 7.42
C LEU A 147 22.17 11.54 8.63
N ALA A 148 20.98 10.94 8.46
CA ALA A 148 20.05 10.72 9.56
C ALA A 148 20.63 9.79 10.65
N HIS A 149 21.40 8.76 10.27
CA HIS A 149 22.15 7.94 11.25
C HIS A 149 23.22 8.72 12.01
N ALA A 150 23.72 9.83 11.46
CA ALA A 150 24.62 10.77 12.14
C ALA A 150 23.86 11.87 12.92
N GLY A 151 22.52 11.89 12.89
CA GLY A 151 21.69 12.87 13.59
C GLY A 151 21.39 14.14 12.80
N VAL A 152 21.67 14.15 11.49
CA VAL A 152 21.37 15.26 10.59
C VAL A 152 20.12 14.91 9.77
N PHE A 153 19.02 15.61 10.03
CA PHE A 153 17.71 15.32 9.45
C PHE A 153 17.27 16.43 8.48
N ASN A 154 16.70 16.02 7.34
CA ASN A 154 16.15 16.95 6.34
C ASN A 154 14.71 17.39 6.66
N HIS A 155 13.97 16.62 7.45
CA HIS A 155 12.55 16.83 7.74
C HIS A 155 12.21 16.30 9.13
N PHE A 156 11.22 16.90 9.80
CA PHE A 156 10.82 16.51 11.15
C PHE A 156 10.32 15.07 11.24
N SER A 157 9.57 14.59 10.25
CA SER A 157 9.08 13.20 10.26
C SER A 157 10.20 12.15 10.22
N LEU A 158 11.33 12.45 9.56
CA LEU A 158 12.49 11.56 9.56
C LEU A 158 13.20 11.57 10.91
N ARG A 159 13.27 12.74 11.57
CA ARG A 159 13.78 12.87 12.93
C ARG A 159 12.94 12.06 13.91
N ASP A 160 11.62 12.24 13.90
CA ASP A 160 10.71 11.57 14.83
C ASP A 160 10.84 10.04 14.72
N MET A 161 10.92 9.52 13.49
CA MET A 161 11.12 8.10 13.25
C MET A 161 12.48 7.59 13.77
N PHE A 162 13.56 8.33 13.54
CA PHE A 162 14.88 7.95 14.06
C PHE A 162 14.97 8.05 15.59
N ASP A 163 14.35 9.07 16.18
CA ASP A 163 14.27 9.23 17.63
C ASP A 163 13.51 8.05 18.24
N GLU A 164 12.40 7.61 17.63
CA GLU A 164 11.68 6.41 18.06
C GLU A 164 12.57 5.15 18.00
N TYR A 165 13.28 4.93 16.89
CA TYR A 165 14.10 3.72 16.71
C TYR A 165 15.29 3.69 17.67
N TYR A 166 16.03 4.79 17.78
CA TYR A 166 17.21 4.84 18.62
C TYR A 166 16.84 4.88 20.12
N ALA A 167 15.83 5.68 20.51
CA ALA A 167 15.44 5.76 21.91
C ALA A 167 14.69 4.52 22.41
N ASN A 168 13.71 4.00 21.66
CA ASN A 168 12.84 2.92 22.16
C ASN A 168 13.39 1.53 21.86
N ILE A 169 13.97 1.32 20.66
CA ILE A 169 14.40 -0.02 20.23
C ILE A 169 15.84 -0.27 20.68
N ARG A 170 16.74 0.66 20.37
CA ARG A 170 18.17 0.54 20.73
C ARG A 170 18.46 0.98 22.17
N LYS A 171 17.52 1.68 22.83
CA LYS A 171 17.71 2.26 24.17
C LYS A 171 18.96 3.16 24.24
N ASN A 172 19.27 3.83 23.14
CA ASN A 172 20.44 4.68 23.01
C ASN A 172 20.05 6.00 22.35
N SER A 173 20.38 7.14 22.98
CA SER A 173 20.05 8.45 22.44
C SER A 173 21.17 8.94 21.53
N LEU A 174 20.84 9.22 20.27
CA LEU A 174 21.76 9.81 19.30
C LEU A 174 22.27 11.19 19.76
N HIS A 175 21.38 11.97 20.38
CA HIS A 175 21.74 13.26 20.95
C HIS A 175 22.69 13.12 22.16
N ARG A 176 22.50 12.09 22.99
CA ARG A 176 23.43 11.81 24.10
C ARG A 176 24.80 11.38 23.58
N PHE A 177 24.85 10.53 22.56
CA PHE A 177 26.11 10.13 21.91
C PHE A 177 26.97 11.33 21.54
N TRP A 178 26.41 12.33 20.84
CA TRP A 178 27.16 13.53 20.46
C TRP A 178 27.47 14.50 21.60
N LYS A 179 26.74 14.45 22.72
CA LYS A 179 27.01 15.30 23.89
C LYS A 179 28.06 14.72 24.84
N ASP A 180 28.13 13.40 24.92
CA ASP A 180 29.03 12.67 25.81
C ASP A 180 30.39 12.35 25.14
N CYS A 181 30.52 12.58 23.82
CA CYS A 181 31.79 12.54 23.06
C CYS A 181 32.53 13.88 23.10
#